data_AF-A0A535T2N4-F1
#
_entry.id   AF-A0A535T2N4-F1
#
_cell.length_a   1.000
_cell.length_b   1.000
_cell.length_c   1.000
_cell.angle_alpha   90.00
_cell.angle_beta   90.00
_cell.angle_gamma   90.00
#
_symmetry.space_group_name_H-M   'P 1'
#
loop_
_entity.id
_entity.type
_entity.pdbx_description
1 polymer ?
#
loop_
_entity_poly.entity_id
_entity_poly.type
_entity_poly.pdbx_seq_one_letter_code
_entity_poly.pdbx_strand_id
1 'polypeptide(L)'
;MTERLHDPELTALRSGDEQAFQLLVARLHGPMLRLVMGYVRDRDIAEDVVQESWLTVLKNLDRFEERSTLKTWILGIALNIARSRRRKERRVLPFSSLWRRGDREERGATVDR
;
A
#
# COMPACT_ATOMS: atom_id res chain seq x y z
N MET A 1 3.68 -22.42 12.80
CA MET A 1 4.96 -22.66 12.10
C MET A 1 5.49 -21.31 11.62
N THR A 2 6.07 -20.54 12.53
CA THR A 2 6.40 -19.13 12.31
C THR A 2 7.80 -19.07 11.71
N GLU A 3 7.87 -18.70 10.44
CA GLU A 3 9.10 -18.51 9.66
C GLU A 3 9.90 -17.35 10.26
N ARG A 4 10.64 -17.61 11.35
CA ARG A 4 11.78 -16.77 11.74
C ARG A 4 12.81 -16.94 10.63
N LEU A 5 13.29 -15.84 10.09
CA LEU A 5 14.48 -15.90 9.24
C LEU A 5 15.60 -16.50 10.08
N HIS A 6 16.35 -17.41 9.48
CA HIS A 6 17.62 -17.81 10.07
C HIS A 6 18.59 -16.62 9.94
N ASP A 7 19.43 -16.38 10.95
CA ASP A 7 20.50 -15.35 10.94
C ASP A 7 21.23 -15.17 9.59
N PRO A 8 21.58 -16.23 8.82
CA PRO A 8 22.20 -16.07 7.50
C PRO A 8 21.30 -15.36 6.48
N GLU A 9 19.99 -15.62 6.44
CA GLU A 9 19.08 -15.01 5.47
C GLU A 9 18.93 -13.51 5.76
N LEU A 10 18.78 -13.14 7.03
CA LEU A 10 18.71 -11.73 7.43
C LEU A 10 20.03 -11.01 7.19
N THR A 11 21.16 -11.67 7.41
CA THR A 11 22.49 -11.12 7.12
C THR A 11 22.67 -10.85 5.63
N ALA A 12 22.30 -11.80 4.77
CA ALA A 12 22.35 -11.64 3.32
C ALA A 12 21.46 -10.48 2.83
N LEU A 13 20.24 -10.36 3.38
CA LEU A 13 19.35 -9.26 3.05
C LEU A 13 19.95 -7.89 3.46
N ARG A 14 20.59 -7.81 4.64
CA ARG A 14 21.26 -6.57 5.11
C ARG A 14 22.50 -6.23 4.31
N SER A 15 23.23 -7.22 3.79
CA SER A 15 24.37 -6.98 2.89
C SER A 15 23.95 -6.57 1.48
N GLY A 16 22.64 -6.48 1.20
CA GLY A 16 22.12 -6.14 -0.13
C GLY A 16 22.24 -7.28 -1.14
N ASP A 17 22.25 -8.54 -0.68
CA ASP A 17 22.23 -9.70 -1.58
C ASP A 17 20.94 -9.70 -2.41
N GLU A 18 21.10 -9.50 -3.72
CA GLU A 18 19.98 -9.39 -4.65
C GLU A 18 19.18 -10.69 -4.74
N GLN A 19 19.83 -11.86 -4.69
CA GLN A 19 19.16 -13.15 -4.77
C GLN A 19 18.30 -13.40 -3.53
N ALA A 20 18.83 -13.11 -2.34
CA ALA A 20 18.07 -13.18 -1.09
C ALA A 20 16.83 -12.28 -1.17
N PHE A 21 16.97 -11.07 -1.73
CA PHE A 21 15.86 -10.15 -1.90
C PHE A 21 14.84 -10.65 -2.93
N GLN A 22 15.27 -11.17 -4.07
CA GLN A 22 14.38 -11.74 -5.09
C GLN A 22 13.55 -12.91 -4.53
N LEU A 23 14.16 -13.81 -3.75
CA LEU A 23 13.46 -14.91 -3.10
C LEU A 23 12.43 -14.40 -2.09
N LEU A 24 12.78 -13.39 -1.30
CA LEU A 24 11.86 -12.75 -0.35
C LEU A 24 10.67 -12.12 -1.07
N VAL A 25 10.91 -11.40 -2.17
CA VAL A 25 9.87 -10.79 -3.02
C VAL A 25 8.96 -11.86 -3.61
N ALA A 26 9.53 -12.90 -4.22
CA ALA A 26 8.76 -14.00 -4.80
C ALA A 26 7.83 -14.67 -3.77
N ARG A 27 8.30 -14.83 -2.52
CA ARG A 27 7.52 -15.42 -1.43
C ARG A 27 6.41 -14.50 -0.92
N LEU A 28 6.63 -13.19 -0.84
CA LEU A 28 5.74 -12.27 -0.12
C LEU A 28 4.93 -11.31 -1.00
N HIS A 29 5.28 -11.11 -2.27
CA HIS A 29 4.56 -10.19 -3.16
C HIS A 29 3.08 -10.57 -3.28
N GLY A 30 2.77 -11.83 -3.60
CA GLY A 30 1.39 -12.31 -3.70
C GLY A 30 0.58 -12.15 -2.41
N PRO A 31 1.10 -12.59 -1.24
CA PRO A 31 0.48 -12.31 0.05
C PRO A 31 0.25 -10.82 0.35
N MET A 32 1.23 -9.95 0.06
CA MET A 32 1.09 -8.50 0.23
C MET A 32 -0.01 -7.94 -0.66
N LEU A 33 -0.03 -8.32 -1.94
CA LEU A 33 -1.05 -7.86 -2.88
C LEU A 33 -2.45 -8.26 -2.40
N ARG A 34 -2.66 -9.52 -2.00
CA ARG A 34 -3.94 -9.98 -1.46
C ARG A 34 -4.37 -9.21 -0.22
N LEU A 35 -3.43 -8.90 0.68
CA LEU A 35 -3.71 -8.11 1.88
C LEU A 35 -4.14 -6.69 1.50
N VAL A 36 -3.37 -6.02 0.64
CA VAL A 36 -3.60 -4.62 0.24
C VAL A 36 -4.90 -4.46 -0.54
N MET A 37 -5.26 -5.42 -1.40
CA MET A 37 -6.52 -5.45 -2.13
C MET A 37 -7.77 -5.33 -1.23
N GLY A 38 -7.68 -5.74 0.04
CA GLY A 38 -8.76 -5.54 1.01
C GLY A 38 -8.95 -4.09 1.50
N TYR A 39 -8.04 -3.17 1.15
CA TYR A 39 -8.00 -1.79 1.66
C TYR A 39 -8.08 -0.72 0.56
N VAL A 40 -7.80 -1.05 -0.69
CA VAL A 40 -7.77 -0.12 -1.82
C VAL A 40 -8.82 -0.49 -2.88
N ARG A 41 -9.07 0.43 -3.82
CA ARG A 41 -10.20 0.33 -4.76
C ARG A 41 -9.99 -0.64 -5.92
N ASP A 42 -8.76 -0.75 -6.42
CA ASP A 42 -8.42 -1.55 -7.57
C ASP A 42 -7.02 -2.16 -7.45
N ARG A 43 -6.69 -3.01 -8.42
CA ARG A 43 -5.44 -3.75 -8.45
C ARG A 43 -4.23 -2.87 -8.72
N ASP A 44 -4.35 -1.85 -9.56
CA ASP A 44 -3.22 -1.00 -9.93
C ASP A 44 -2.74 -0.21 -8.72
N ILE A 45 -3.67 0.35 -7.95
CA ILE A 45 -3.37 0.99 -6.67
C ILE A 45 -2.74 -0.01 -5.68
N ALA A 46 -3.18 -1.26 -5.68
CA ALA A 46 -2.62 -2.27 -4.79
C ALA A 46 -1.16 -2.60 -5.15
N GLU A 47 -0.87 -2.78 -6.45
CA GLU A 47 0.50 -3.02 -6.94
C GLU A 47 1.41 -1.83 -6.58
N ASP A 48 0.96 -0.58 -6.78
CA ASP A 48 1.72 0.60 -6.37
C ASP A 48 2.07 0.58 -4.88
N VAL A 49 1.09 0.24 -4.03
CA VAL A 49 1.30 0.16 -2.57
C VAL A 49 2.29 -0.94 -2.23
N VAL A 50 2.23 -2.10 -2.90
CA VAL A 50 3.19 -3.19 -2.69
C VAL A 50 4.60 -2.76 -3.11
N GLN A 51 4.75 -2.07 -4.24
CA GLN A 51 6.03 -1.51 -4.69
C GLN A 51 6.60 -0.49 -3.69
N GLU A 52 5.79 0.46 -3.22
CA GLU A 52 6.18 1.44 -2.19
C GLU A 52 6.59 0.75 -0.88
N SER A 53 5.92 -0.35 -0.55
CA SER A 53 6.27 -1.17 0.62
C SER A 53 7.65 -1.79 0.48
N TRP A 54 7.99 -2.36 -0.68
CA TRP A 54 9.32 -2.93 -0.93
C TRP A 54 10.43 -1.88 -0.85
N LEU A 55 10.18 -0.67 -1.39
CA LEU A 55 11.11 0.45 -1.23
C LEU A 55 11.30 0.85 0.24
N THR A 56 10.21 0.82 1.02
CA THR A 56 10.25 1.11 2.46
C THR A 56 10.99 0.03 3.24
N VAL A 57 10.80 -1.24 2.86
CA VAL A 57 11.53 -2.38 3.42
C VAL A 57 13.03 -2.23 3.16
N LEU A 58 13.45 -2.02 1.92
CA LEU A 58 14.86 -1.81 1.57
C LEU A 58 15.49 -0.68 2.40
N LYS A 59 14.81 0.47 2.51
CA LYS A 59 15.31 1.64 3.24
C LYS A 59 15.41 1.45 4.76
N ASN A 60 14.62 0.55 5.32
CA ASN A 60 14.49 0.40 6.78
C ASN A 60 14.90 -0.98 7.29
N LEU A 61 15.37 -1.88 6.41
CA LEU A 61 15.76 -3.23 6.79
C LEU A 61 16.84 -3.22 7.87
N ASP A 62 17.78 -2.28 7.79
CA ASP A 62 18.83 -2.12 8.80
C ASP A 62 18.30 -1.80 10.20
N ARG A 63 17.11 -1.20 10.27
CA ARG A 63 16.42 -0.82 11.51
C ARG A 63 15.45 -1.89 12.00
N PHE A 64 15.37 -3.05 11.35
CA PHE A 64 14.53 -4.14 11.81
C PHE A 64 15.13 -4.74 13.09
N GLU A 65 14.37 -4.70 14.19
CA GLU A 65 14.82 -5.12 15.53
C GLU A 65 14.35 -6.54 15.92
N GLU A 66 13.80 -7.31 14.97
CA GLU A 66 13.40 -8.71 15.19
C GLU A 66 12.37 -8.95 16.32
N ARG A 67 11.68 -7.88 16.77
CA ARG A 67 10.56 -7.95 17.72
C ARG A 67 9.32 -8.67 17.17
N SER A 68 9.32 -8.98 15.88
CA SER A 68 8.33 -9.80 15.17
C SER A 68 9.03 -10.56 14.03
N THR A 69 8.35 -11.45 13.32
CA THR A 69 8.94 -12.03 12.10
C THR A 69 9.10 -10.98 11.02
N LEU A 70 10.08 -11.14 10.12
CA LEU A 70 10.24 -10.21 8.99
C LEU A 70 8.96 -10.13 8.15
N LYS A 71 8.30 -11.27 7.92
CA LYS A 71 7.00 -11.33 7.25
C LYS A 71 5.96 -10.43 7.94
N THR A 72 5.81 -10.53 9.26
CA THR A 72 4.88 -9.68 10.02
C THR A 72 5.21 -8.20 9.85
N TRP A 73 6.49 -7.84 9.95
CA TRP A 73 6.95 -6.47 9.80
C TRP A 73 6.68 -5.91 8.40
N ILE A 74 7.00 -6.67 7.34
CA ILE A 74 6.73 -6.31 5.93
C ILE A 74 5.23 -6.12 5.68
N LEU A 75 4.40 -7.07 6.12
CA LEU A 75 2.95 -6.96 5.95
C LEU A 75 2.37 -5.76 6.73
N GLY A 76 2.97 -5.43 7.89
CA GLY A 76 2.64 -4.24 8.67
C GLY A 76 2.95 -2.93 7.91
N ILE A 77 4.10 -2.85 7.25
CA ILE A 77 4.46 -1.72 6.37
C ILE A 77 3.41 -1.55 5.27
N ALA A 78 3.11 -2.62 4.52
CA ALA A 78 2.14 -2.56 3.43
C ALA A 78 0.75 -2.12 3.90
N LEU A 79 0.31 -2.65 5.04
CA LEU A 79 -0.97 -2.30 5.63
C LEU A 79 -1.02 -0.82 6.06
N ASN A 80 0.08 -0.29 6.61
CA ASN A 80 0.17 1.12 7.01
C ASN A 80 0.10 2.06 5.80
N ILE A 81 0.80 1.72 4.71
CA ILE A 81 0.76 2.48 3.46
C ILE A 81 -0.65 2.45 2.86
N ALA A 82 -1.27 1.27 2.75
CA ALA A 82 -2.64 1.11 2.25
C ALA A 82 -3.66 1.95 3.04
N ARG A 83 -3.58 1.90 4.38
CA ARG A 83 -4.43 2.72 5.27
C ARG A 83 -4.19 4.20 5.09
N SER A 84 -2.94 4.62 4.89
CA SER A 84 -2.59 6.02 4.62
C SER A 84 -3.23 6.50 3.32
N ARG A 85 -3.12 5.70 2.24
CA ARG A 85 -3.69 6.01 0.91
C ARG A 85 -5.22 6.10 0.97
N ARG A 86 -5.88 5.12 1.57
CA ARG A 86 -7.35 5.14 1.79
C ARG A 86 -7.81 6.38 2.58
N ARG A 87 -7.05 6.81 3.60
CA ARG A 87 -7.36 8.03 4.35
C ARG A 87 -7.23 9.30 3.51
N LYS A 88 -6.23 9.38 2.62
CA LYS A 88 -6.05 10.50 1.69
C LYS A 88 -7.18 10.56 0.67
N GLU A 89 -7.54 9.42 0.07
CA GLU A 89 -8.64 9.33 -0.90
C GLU A 89 -9.98 9.78 -0.33
N ARG A 90 -10.29 9.44 0.93
CA ARG A 90 -11.51 9.90 1.60
C ARG A 90 -11.57 11.42 1.82
N ARG A 91 -10.44 12.13 1.77
CA ARG A 91 -10.37 13.58 1.96
C ARG A 91 -10.49 14.36 0.66
N VAL A 92 -10.31 13.71 -0.49
CA VAL A 92 -10.46 14.34 -1.81
C VAL A 92 -11.86 14.07 -2.35
N LEU A 93 -12.59 15.15 -2.63
CA LEU A 93 -13.86 15.06 -3.34
C LEU A 93 -13.57 14.75 -4.82
N PRO A 94 -14.19 13.71 -5.41
CA PRO A 94 -14.05 13.42 -6.83
C PRO A 94 -14.42 14.66 -7.66
N PHE A 95 -13.69 14.94 -8.73
CA PHE A 95 -13.98 16.09 -9.62
C PHE A 95 -15.44 16.09 -10.10
N SER A 96 -16.03 14.92 -10.36
CA SER A 96 -17.46 14.74 -10.70
C SER A 96 -18.44 15.25 -9.63
N SER A 97 -18.04 15.29 -8.36
CA SER A 97 -18.85 15.86 -7.28
C SER A 97 -18.85 17.39 -7.28
N LEU A 98 -17.87 18.03 -7.91
CA LEU A 98 -17.85 19.48 -8.12
C LEU A 98 -18.84 19.88 -9.22
N TRP A 99 -18.93 19.11 -10.31
CA TRP A 99 -19.89 19.36 -11.40
C TRP A 99 -21.34 19.15 -10.98
N ARG A 100 -21.63 18.18 -10.09
CA ARG A 100 -22.98 17.97 -9.53
C ARG A 100 -23.51 19.19 -8.75
N ARG A 101 -22.64 20.13 -8.38
CA ARG A 101 -23.03 21.37 -7.67
C ARG A 101 -23.42 22.51 -8.63
N GLY A 102 -22.94 22.48 -9.88
CA GLY A 102 -23.23 23.52 -10.89
C GLY A 102 -24.60 23.38 -11.58
N ASP A 103 -25.14 22.16 -11.70
CA ASP A 103 -26.37 21.90 -12.47
C ASP A 103 -27.68 22.25 -11.72
N ARG A 104 -27.61 22.85 -10.53
CA ARG A 104 -28.81 23.24 -9.74
C ARG A 104 -29.21 24.71 -9.86
N GLU A 105 -28.48 25.54 -10.60
CA GLU A 105 -28.74 26.99 -10.66
C GLU A 105 -29.50 27.48 -11.91
N GLU A 106 -29.83 26.62 -12.88
CA GLU A 106 -30.56 27.01 -14.10
C GLU A 106 -32.01 26.45 -14.21
N ARG A 107 -32.76 26.38 -13.10
CA ARG A 107 -34.21 26.12 -13.14
C ARG A 107 -35.02 27.15 -12.37
N GLY A 108 -34.74 28.42 -12.64
CA GLY A 108 -35.43 29.55 -12.01
C GLY A 108 -35.45 30.80 -12.88
N ALA A 109 -35.87 30.71 -14.14
CA ALA A 109 -36.19 31.90 -14.92
C ALA A 109 -37.28 31.60 -15.96
N THR A 110 -38.45 32.22 -15.70
CA THR A 110 -39.40 32.75 -16.69
C THR A 110 -40.27 31.76 -17.46
N VAL A 111 -41.56 31.68 -17.09
CA VAL A 111 -42.66 32.05 -18.00
C VAL A 111 -43.81 32.61 -17.16
N ASP A 112 -43.94 33.93 -17.17
CA ASP A 112 -45.18 34.66 -16.86
C ASP A 112 -45.97 34.78 -18.17
N ARG A 113 -47.20 34.26 -18.22
CA ARG A 113 -48.29 34.75 -19.07
C ARG A 113 -49.64 34.18 -18.63
#